data_AF-A0A346A2D3-F1
#
_entry.id   AF-A0A346A2D3-F1
#
_cell.length_a   1.000
_cell.length_b   1.000
_cell.length_c   1.000
_cell.angle_alpha   90.00
_cell.angle_beta   90.00
_cell.angle_gamma   90.00
#
_symmetry.space_group_name_H-M   'P 1'
#
loop_
_entity.id
_entity.type
_entity.pdbx_description
1 polymer ?
#
loop_
_entity_poly.entity_id
_entity_poly.type
_entity_poly.pdbx_seq_one_letter_code
_entity_poly.pdbx_strand_id
1 'polypeptide(L)'
;MTGAYDRWHERQAVTDEMERIARSDYDTREEWEEAQKDILELKDQWHAIRHPGKFDEDGDQHRRMREALDDFFEGKRKWLDDRRAAFEAAADEKRSIVEAANDLLRHYDLRDAREKYKELQAEWKEIRGGDPDSQLWNEFRSVGDEIYSQTEERRQHFDNASSLKRALVKSANDLPSWPDSRAAKEKYKGLQAEWKGIRGGDPDSQLWNEFRSIGDQLFAKSNARQNDNANNAPTSPHSSELERLELTSKMKELALSDDPKSKTAEAIKLQKRWKSLAATNSNLSVGLARQFRQAEEQFWAKVKSSPR
;
A
#
# COMPACT_ATOMS: atom_id res chain seq x y z
N MET A 1 -76.60 -43.45 -28.89
CA MET A 1 -76.36 -42.33 -27.95
C MET A 1 -75.02 -42.45 -27.21
N THR A 2 -74.48 -43.65 -27.00
CA THR A 2 -73.20 -43.92 -26.32
C THR A 2 -71.98 -43.25 -26.97
N GLY A 3 -71.72 -43.45 -28.27
CA GLY A 3 -70.46 -42.98 -28.85
C GLY A 3 -70.22 -41.46 -28.86
N ALA A 4 -71.25 -40.61 -28.79
CA ALA A 4 -71.06 -39.15 -28.72
C ALA A 4 -70.71 -38.69 -27.29
N TYR A 5 -71.28 -39.37 -26.29
CA TYR A 5 -70.96 -39.18 -24.89
C TYR A 5 -69.55 -39.69 -24.56
N ASP A 6 -69.16 -40.85 -25.10
CA ASP A 6 -67.83 -41.42 -24.89
C ASP A 6 -66.72 -40.49 -25.43
N ARG A 7 -66.91 -39.93 -26.63
CA ARG A 7 -65.98 -38.94 -27.23
C ARG A 7 -65.89 -37.63 -26.44
N TRP A 8 -66.96 -37.25 -25.76
CA TRP A 8 -66.96 -36.06 -24.91
C TRP A 8 -66.08 -36.30 -23.67
N HIS A 9 -66.25 -37.44 -23.00
CA HIS A 9 -65.41 -37.83 -21.86
C HIS A 9 -63.94 -38.00 -22.25
N GLU A 10 -63.67 -38.56 -23.44
CA GLU A 10 -62.31 -38.69 -23.97
C GLU A 10 -61.67 -37.31 -24.20
N ARG A 11 -62.39 -36.35 -24.80
CA ARG A 11 -61.91 -34.97 -24.93
C ARG A 11 -61.68 -34.31 -23.58
N GLN A 12 -62.61 -34.51 -22.63
CA GLN A 12 -62.50 -33.95 -21.29
C GLN A 12 -61.24 -34.48 -20.58
N ALA A 13 -60.98 -35.78 -20.62
CA ALA A 13 -59.79 -36.36 -20.00
C ALA A 13 -58.49 -35.81 -20.59
N VAL A 14 -58.41 -35.64 -21.92
CA VAL A 14 -57.26 -35.02 -22.58
C VAL A 14 -57.09 -33.56 -22.16
N THR A 15 -58.18 -32.80 -22.10
CA THR A 15 -58.15 -31.40 -21.66
C THR A 15 -57.78 -31.25 -20.18
N ASP A 16 -58.30 -32.12 -19.30
CA ASP A 16 -57.96 -32.15 -17.87
C ASP A 16 -56.46 -32.41 -17.67
N GLU A 17 -55.86 -33.30 -18.48
CA GLU A 17 -54.43 -33.57 -18.45
C GLU A 17 -53.59 -32.40 -18.99
N MET A 18 -54.03 -31.74 -20.06
CA MET A 18 -53.38 -30.53 -20.56
C MET A 18 -53.38 -29.41 -19.50
N GLU A 19 -54.50 -29.23 -18.79
CA GLU A 19 -54.58 -28.27 -17.68
C GLU A 19 -53.67 -28.66 -16.51
N ARG A 20 -53.48 -29.96 -16.25
CA ARG A 20 -52.55 -30.44 -15.22
C ARG A 20 -51.11 -30.08 -15.57
N ILE A 21 -50.71 -30.29 -16.83
CA ILE A 21 -49.38 -29.91 -17.34
C ILE A 21 -49.21 -28.38 -17.28
N ALA A 22 -50.21 -27.61 -17.72
CA ALA A 22 -50.15 -26.15 -17.69
C ALA A 22 -50.01 -25.55 -16.28
N ARG A 23 -50.58 -26.20 -15.26
CA ARG A 23 -50.50 -25.78 -13.84
C ARG A 23 -49.31 -26.35 -13.08
N SER A 24 -48.50 -27.21 -13.69
CA SER A 24 -47.35 -27.80 -13.03
C SER A 24 -46.18 -26.81 -13.01
N ASP A 25 -45.39 -26.86 -11.93
CA ASP A 25 -44.16 -26.07 -11.80
C ASP A 25 -42.98 -26.82 -12.43
N TYR A 26 -42.12 -26.09 -13.15
CA TYR A 26 -40.95 -26.63 -13.84
C TYR A 26 -39.74 -25.73 -13.58
N ASP A 27 -38.64 -26.32 -13.12
CA ASP A 27 -37.44 -25.59 -12.69
C ASP A 27 -36.31 -25.68 -13.71
N THR A 28 -36.31 -26.72 -14.54
CA THR A 28 -35.24 -27.03 -15.50
C THR A 28 -35.70 -26.90 -16.94
N ARG A 29 -34.73 -26.70 -17.84
CA ARG A 29 -35.03 -26.59 -19.28
C ARG A 29 -35.57 -27.91 -19.81
N GLU A 30 -35.02 -29.02 -19.34
CA GLU A 30 -35.37 -30.38 -19.71
C GLU A 30 -36.82 -30.68 -19.35
N GLU A 31 -37.25 -30.34 -18.13
CA GLU A 31 -38.65 -30.46 -17.70
C GLU A 31 -39.61 -29.65 -18.57
N TRP A 32 -39.24 -28.40 -18.91
CA TRP A 32 -40.02 -27.55 -19.82
C TRP A 32 -40.07 -28.08 -21.27
N GLU A 33 -39.07 -28.85 -21.71
CA GLU A 33 -39.03 -29.47 -23.03
C GLU A 33 -39.86 -30.75 -23.07
N GLU A 34 -39.79 -31.58 -22.02
CA GLU A 34 -40.64 -32.76 -21.85
C GLU A 34 -42.12 -32.38 -21.74
N ALA A 35 -42.46 -31.42 -20.87
CA ALA A 35 -43.83 -30.94 -20.73
C ALA A 35 -44.39 -30.32 -22.02
N GLN A 36 -43.54 -29.62 -22.81
CA GLN A 36 -43.94 -29.09 -24.11
C GLN A 36 -44.23 -30.22 -25.10
N LYS A 37 -43.43 -31.28 -25.09
CA LYS A 37 -43.69 -32.44 -25.94
C LYS A 37 -45.02 -33.09 -25.55
N ASP A 38 -45.23 -33.34 -24.27
CA ASP A 38 -46.44 -33.99 -23.76
C ASP A 38 -47.72 -33.18 -24.07
N ILE A 39 -47.70 -31.85 -23.85
CA ILE A 39 -48.87 -31.01 -24.14
C ILE A 39 -49.18 -30.90 -25.64
N LEU A 40 -48.16 -30.99 -26.51
CA LEU A 40 -48.34 -31.01 -27.96
C LEU A 40 -48.87 -32.37 -28.44
N GLU A 41 -48.40 -33.47 -27.85
CA GLU A 41 -48.96 -34.80 -28.11
C GLU A 41 -50.44 -34.88 -27.68
N LEU A 42 -50.79 -34.34 -26.51
CA LEU A 42 -52.17 -34.24 -26.04
C LEU A 42 -53.03 -33.35 -26.93
N LYS A 43 -52.49 -32.22 -27.41
CA LYS A 43 -53.18 -31.38 -28.39
C LYS A 43 -53.52 -32.16 -29.67
N ASP A 44 -52.59 -32.96 -30.17
CA ASP A 44 -52.81 -33.75 -31.39
C ASP A 44 -53.81 -34.89 -31.14
N GLN A 45 -53.78 -35.53 -29.96
CA GLN A 45 -54.81 -36.46 -29.52
C GLN A 45 -56.18 -35.79 -29.44
N TRP A 46 -56.26 -34.57 -28.90
CA TRP A 46 -57.50 -33.80 -28.80
C TRP A 46 -58.11 -33.53 -30.18
N HIS A 47 -57.28 -33.16 -31.18
CA HIS A 47 -57.72 -32.95 -32.56
C HIS A 47 -58.12 -34.23 -33.28
N ALA A 48 -57.52 -35.37 -32.94
CA ALA A 48 -57.89 -36.68 -33.50
C ALA A 48 -59.28 -37.14 -33.04
N ILE A 49 -59.74 -36.70 -31.86
CA ILE A 49 -61.08 -37.03 -31.37
C ILE A 49 -62.13 -36.24 -32.17
N ARG A 50 -63.02 -36.97 -32.85
CA ARG A 50 -64.14 -36.38 -33.61
C ARG A 50 -65.07 -35.58 -32.68
N HIS A 51 -65.52 -34.41 -33.15
CA HIS A 51 -66.40 -33.51 -32.41
C HIS A 51 -67.60 -34.23 -31.74
N PRO A 52 -67.86 -34.05 -30.43
CA PRO A 52 -68.94 -34.75 -29.71
C PRO A 52 -70.35 -34.29 -30.10
N GLY A 53 -70.47 -33.22 -30.87
CA GLY A 53 -71.76 -32.67 -31.32
C GLY A 53 -72.45 -31.95 -30.18
N LYS A 54 -73.70 -32.31 -29.87
CA LYS A 54 -74.53 -31.62 -28.86
C LYS A 54 -73.99 -31.63 -27.43
N PHE A 55 -73.05 -32.54 -27.12
CA PHE A 55 -72.42 -32.61 -25.79
C PHE A 55 -71.36 -31.52 -25.57
N ASP A 56 -70.92 -30.83 -26.62
CA ASP A 56 -69.95 -29.72 -26.59
C ASP A 56 -70.47 -28.56 -27.45
N GLU A 57 -71.78 -28.26 -27.35
CA GLU A 57 -72.46 -27.26 -28.19
C GLU A 57 -71.92 -25.83 -27.97
N ASP A 58 -71.40 -25.55 -26.76
CA ASP A 58 -70.81 -24.27 -26.37
C ASP A 58 -69.30 -24.17 -26.67
N GLY A 59 -68.67 -25.26 -27.15
CA GLY A 59 -67.23 -25.31 -27.40
C GLY A 59 -66.37 -25.17 -26.14
N ASP A 60 -66.90 -25.58 -24.99
CA ASP A 60 -66.24 -25.47 -23.68
C ASP A 60 -64.91 -26.23 -23.66
N GLN A 61 -64.88 -27.44 -24.23
CA GLN A 61 -63.65 -28.24 -24.26
C GLN A 61 -62.58 -27.61 -25.15
N HIS A 62 -62.99 -26.97 -26.25
CA HIS A 62 -62.06 -26.24 -27.11
C HIS A 62 -61.53 -24.97 -26.45
N ARG A 63 -62.38 -24.25 -25.69
CA ARG A 63 -61.97 -23.09 -24.91
C ARG A 63 -60.95 -23.49 -23.84
N ARG A 64 -61.27 -24.49 -23.02
CA ARG A 64 -60.39 -25.02 -21.97
C ARG A 64 -59.05 -25.53 -22.51
N MET A 65 -59.06 -26.27 -23.62
CA MET A 65 -57.82 -26.71 -24.28
C MET A 65 -56.96 -25.54 -24.75
N ARG A 66 -57.56 -24.47 -25.31
CA ARG A 66 -56.80 -23.27 -25.69
C ARG A 66 -56.24 -22.55 -24.48
N GLU A 67 -57.05 -22.34 -23.44
CA GLU A 67 -56.62 -21.74 -22.19
C GLU A 67 -55.43 -22.52 -21.59
N ALA A 68 -55.47 -23.85 -21.55
CA ALA A 68 -54.35 -24.67 -21.07
C ALA A 68 -53.06 -24.52 -21.91
N LEU A 69 -53.17 -24.44 -23.23
CA LEU A 69 -52.01 -24.19 -24.10
C LEU A 69 -51.44 -22.79 -23.89
N ASP A 70 -52.32 -21.78 -23.85
CA ASP A 70 -51.93 -20.39 -23.64
C ASP A 70 -51.24 -20.22 -22.28
N ASP A 71 -51.81 -20.77 -21.21
CA ASP A 71 -51.24 -20.77 -19.86
C ASP A 71 -49.86 -21.45 -19.83
N PHE A 72 -49.72 -22.61 -20.47
CA PHE A 72 -48.44 -23.32 -20.54
C PHE A 72 -47.35 -22.53 -21.27
N PHE A 73 -47.65 -22.01 -22.46
CA PHE A 73 -46.66 -21.28 -23.26
C PHE A 73 -46.36 -19.89 -22.68
N GLU A 74 -47.32 -19.24 -22.03
CA GLU A 74 -47.08 -18.02 -21.27
C GLU A 74 -46.18 -18.30 -20.05
N GLY A 75 -46.45 -19.37 -19.30
CA GLY A 75 -45.60 -19.82 -18.20
C GLY A 75 -44.16 -20.10 -18.65
N LYS A 76 -44.00 -20.83 -19.75
CA LYS A 76 -42.67 -21.12 -20.34
C LYS A 76 -41.95 -19.86 -20.78
N ARG A 77 -42.64 -18.95 -21.46
CA ARG A 77 -42.08 -17.66 -21.89
C ARG A 77 -41.61 -16.86 -20.68
N LYS A 78 -42.46 -16.74 -19.66
CA LYS A 78 -42.12 -16.01 -18.43
C LYS A 78 -40.90 -16.62 -17.74
N TRP A 79 -40.83 -17.94 -17.62
CA TRP A 79 -39.67 -18.62 -17.05
C TRP A 79 -38.37 -18.35 -17.84
N LEU A 80 -38.44 -18.37 -19.18
CA LEU A 80 -37.30 -18.03 -20.04
C LEU A 80 -36.87 -16.56 -19.88
N ASP A 81 -37.83 -15.65 -19.83
CA ASP A 81 -37.59 -14.21 -19.65
C ASP A 81 -36.98 -13.93 -18.27
N ASP A 82 -37.52 -14.52 -17.21
CA ASP A 82 -37.01 -14.40 -15.84
C ASP A 82 -35.57 -14.93 -15.74
N ARG A 83 -35.28 -16.08 -16.35
CA ARG A 83 -33.90 -16.61 -16.42
C ARG A 83 -32.97 -15.72 -17.22
N ARG A 84 -33.44 -15.15 -18.32
CA ARG A 84 -32.64 -14.24 -19.15
C ARG A 84 -32.30 -12.98 -18.37
N ALA A 85 -33.28 -12.39 -17.69
CA ALA A 85 -33.09 -11.22 -16.84
C ALA A 85 -32.14 -11.51 -15.68
N ALA A 86 -32.28 -12.67 -15.01
CA ALA A 86 -31.35 -13.08 -13.95
C ALA A 86 -29.92 -13.28 -14.48
N PHE A 87 -29.76 -13.83 -15.68
CA PHE A 87 -28.45 -14.00 -16.31
C PHE A 87 -27.83 -12.65 -16.69
N GLU A 88 -28.62 -11.73 -17.24
CA GLU A 88 -28.16 -10.37 -17.60
C GLU A 88 -27.75 -9.58 -16.36
N ALA A 89 -28.55 -9.61 -15.29
CA ALA A 89 -28.22 -8.99 -14.01
C ALA A 89 -26.89 -9.54 -13.43
N ALA A 90 -26.72 -10.87 -13.44
CA ALA A 90 -25.47 -11.50 -13.01
C ALA A 90 -24.26 -11.10 -13.88
N ALA A 91 -24.46 -10.92 -15.19
CA ALA A 91 -23.40 -10.46 -16.09
C ALA A 91 -23.02 -8.99 -15.83
N ASP A 92 -23.99 -8.14 -15.51
CA ASP A 92 -23.77 -6.73 -15.17
C ASP A 92 -23.04 -6.58 -13.82
N GLU A 93 -23.42 -7.37 -12.81
CA GLU A 93 -22.69 -7.43 -11.53
C GLU A 93 -21.24 -7.85 -11.74
N LYS A 94 -20.99 -8.90 -12.53
CA LYS A 94 -19.62 -9.32 -12.89
C LYS A 94 -18.86 -8.22 -13.62
N ARG A 95 -19.48 -7.48 -14.54
CA ARG A 95 -18.85 -6.35 -15.23
C ARG A 95 -18.42 -5.26 -14.24
N SER A 96 -19.28 -4.93 -13.28
CA SER A 96 -18.94 -3.98 -12.21
C SER A 96 -17.75 -4.44 -11.37
N ILE A 97 -17.62 -5.75 -11.10
CA ILE A 97 -16.46 -6.31 -10.40
C ILE A 97 -15.18 -6.13 -11.22
N VAL A 98 -15.22 -6.37 -12.54
CA VAL A 98 -14.06 -6.18 -13.43
C VAL A 98 -13.64 -4.71 -13.48
N GLU A 99 -14.58 -3.78 -13.57
CA GLU A 99 -14.31 -2.35 -13.53
C GLU A 99 -13.65 -1.94 -12.21
N ALA A 100 -14.21 -2.40 -11.07
CA ALA A 100 -13.62 -2.15 -9.76
C ALA A 100 -12.21 -2.74 -9.63
N ALA A 101 -11.97 -3.93 -10.19
CA ALA A 101 -10.66 -4.56 -10.21
C ALA A 101 -9.63 -3.72 -10.99
N ASN A 102 -9.99 -3.26 -12.19
CA ASN A 102 -9.11 -2.45 -13.04
C ASN A 102 -8.69 -1.13 -12.37
N ASP A 103 -9.52 -0.58 -11.50
CA ASP A 103 -9.24 0.65 -10.78
C ASP A 103 -8.39 0.45 -9.51
N LEU A 104 -8.15 -0.80 -9.07
CA LEU A 104 -7.38 -1.09 -7.85
C LEU A 104 -5.96 -0.51 -7.91
N LEU A 105 -5.25 -0.73 -9.01
CA LEU A 105 -3.88 -0.25 -9.18
C LEU A 105 -3.77 1.27 -9.36
N ARG A 106 -4.88 1.95 -9.63
CA ARG A 106 -4.93 3.42 -9.75
C ARG A 106 -5.12 4.12 -8.42
N HIS A 107 -5.82 3.48 -7.48
CA HIS A 107 -6.28 4.12 -6.25
C HIS A 107 -5.68 3.55 -4.97
N TYR A 108 -5.07 2.36 -5.01
CA TYR A 108 -4.53 1.67 -3.84
C TYR A 108 -3.06 1.33 -4.01
N ASP A 109 -2.34 1.18 -2.90
CA ASP A 109 -1.01 0.58 -2.92
C ASP A 109 -1.09 -0.94 -3.18
N LEU A 110 0.03 -1.57 -3.52
CA LEU A 110 0.07 -3.00 -3.86
C LEU A 110 -0.46 -3.94 -2.76
N ARG A 111 -0.32 -3.56 -1.48
CA ARG A 111 -0.80 -4.39 -0.37
C ARG A 111 -2.33 -4.31 -0.30
N ASP A 112 -2.85 -3.09 -0.29
CA ASP A 112 -4.28 -2.83 -0.15
C ASP A 112 -5.03 -3.28 -1.42
N ALA A 113 -4.45 -3.07 -2.61
CA ALA A 113 -4.96 -3.59 -3.88
C ALA A 113 -5.09 -5.11 -3.88
N ARG A 114 -4.12 -5.83 -3.31
CA ARG A 114 -4.19 -7.30 -3.19
C ARG A 114 -5.29 -7.76 -2.24
N GLU A 115 -5.49 -7.06 -1.13
CA GLU A 115 -6.58 -7.37 -0.19
C GLU A 115 -7.95 -7.12 -0.84
N LYS A 116 -8.12 -5.97 -1.49
CA LYS A 116 -9.34 -5.64 -2.23
C LYS A 116 -9.62 -6.59 -3.38
N TYR A 117 -8.61 -7.00 -4.12
CA TYR A 117 -8.77 -8.00 -5.17
C TYR A 117 -9.28 -9.33 -4.63
N LYS A 118 -8.89 -9.74 -3.42
CA LYS A 118 -9.43 -10.96 -2.78
C LYS A 118 -10.90 -10.82 -2.37
N GLU A 119 -11.32 -9.65 -1.92
CA GLU A 119 -12.73 -9.35 -1.64
C GLU A 119 -13.56 -9.50 -2.93
N LEU A 120 -13.10 -8.87 -4.02
CA LEU A 120 -13.73 -9.00 -5.34
C LEU A 120 -13.74 -10.46 -5.86
N GLN A 121 -12.70 -11.25 -5.56
CA GLN A 121 -12.69 -12.68 -5.89
C GLN A 121 -13.74 -13.48 -5.11
N ALA A 122 -14.10 -13.07 -3.90
CA ALA A 122 -15.16 -13.69 -3.11
C ALA A 122 -16.52 -13.31 -3.71
N GLU A 123 -16.76 -12.03 -3.96
CA GLU A 123 -17.97 -11.52 -4.61
C GLU A 123 -18.23 -12.21 -5.96
N TRP A 124 -17.18 -12.33 -6.79
CA TRP A 124 -17.26 -13.03 -8.08
C TRP A 124 -17.76 -14.48 -7.96
N LYS A 125 -17.37 -15.19 -6.89
CA LYS A 125 -17.75 -16.59 -6.68
C LYS A 125 -19.17 -16.75 -6.15
N GLU A 126 -19.71 -15.73 -5.49
CA GLU A 126 -21.09 -15.72 -5.00
C GLU A 126 -22.10 -15.54 -6.13
N ILE A 127 -21.72 -14.79 -7.17
CA ILE A 127 -22.56 -14.59 -8.36
C ILE A 127 -22.67 -15.90 -9.16
N ARG A 128 -23.86 -16.50 -9.14
CA ARG A 128 -24.19 -17.69 -9.95
C ARG A 128 -24.78 -17.26 -11.29
N GLY A 129 -24.34 -17.90 -12.37
CA GLY A 129 -24.82 -17.59 -13.73
C GLY A 129 -24.15 -16.35 -14.32
N GLY A 130 -24.74 -15.79 -15.37
CA GLY A 130 -24.24 -14.57 -16.04
C GLY A 130 -22.88 -14.72 -16.73
N ASP A 131 -22.56 -15.89 -17.29
CA ASP A 131 -21.26 -16.14 -17.91
C ASP A 131 -21.32 -16.03 -19.46
N PRO A 132 -20.92 -14.90 -20.06
CA PRO A 132 -20.46 -14.89 -21.44
C PRO A 132 -18.99 -15.36 -21.44
N ASP A 133 -18.81 -16.68 -21.49
CA ASP A 133 -17.56 -17.45 -21.61
C ASP A 133 -16.24 -16.66 -21.64
N SER A 134 -15.42 -16.89 -20.61
CA SER A 134 -13.98 -16.59 -20.52
C SER A 134 -13.56 -15.12 -20.54
N GLN A 135 -14.22 -14.20 -21.23
CA GLN A 135 -13.66 -12.87 -21.46
C GLN A 135 -13.60 -12.04 -20.17
N LEU A 136 -14.74 -11.84 -19.49
CA LEU A 136 -14.78 -11.08 -18.24
C LEU A 136 -13.90 -11.73 -17.16
N TRP A 137 -13.86 -13.08 -17.13
CA TRP A 137 -12.98 -13.81 -16.22
C TRP A 137 -11.50 -13.59 -16.55
N ASN A 138 -11.12 -13.60 -17.83
CA ASN A 138 -9.74 -13.38 -18.27
C ASN A 138 -9.30 -11.94 -17.96
N GLU A 139 -10.19 -10.96 -18.18
CA GLU A 139 -9.95 -9.55 -17.83
C GLU A 139 -9.80 -9.39 -16.30
N PHE A 140 -10.69 -9.98 -15.51
CA PHE A 140 -10.57 -9.95 -14.06
C PHE A 140 -9.28 -10.62 -13.58
N ARG A 141 -8.94 -11.77 -14.16
CA ARG A 141 -7.73 -12.52 -13.82
C ARG A 141 -6.47 -11.75 -14.18
N SER A 142 -6.43 -11.07 -15.32
CA SER A 142 -5.24 -10.33 -15.76
C SER A 142 -4.87 -9.21 -14.79
N VAL A 143 -5.86 -8.52 -14.21
CA VAL A 143 -5.65 -7.55 -13.13
C VAL A 143 -4.98 -8.21 -11.93
N GLY A 144 -5.47 -9.38 -11.53
CA GLY A 144 -4.85 -10.16 -10.46
C GLY A 144 -3.40 -10.52 -10.77
N ASP A 145 -3.16 -11.08 -11.95
CA ASP A 145 -1.83 -11.47 -12.42
C ASP A 145 -0.86 -10.26 -12.40
N GLU A 146 -1.32 -9.07 -12.79
CA GLU A 146 -0.56 -7.83 -12.70
C GLU A 146 -0.22 -7.44 -11.25
N ILE A 147 -1.21 -7.42 -10.35
CA ILE A 147 -0.99 -7.11 -8.91
C ILE A 147 0.04 -8.07 -8.30
N TYR A 148 -0.10 -9.36 -8.57
CA TYR A 148 0.82 -10.38 -8.06
C TYR A 148 2.22 -10.27 -8.67
N SER A 149 2.34 -10.00 -9.98
CA SER A 149 3.63 -9.78 -10.64
C SER A 149 4.37 -8.58 -10.06
N GLN A 150 3.70 -7.44 -9.92
CA GLN A 150 4.31 -6.23 -9.35
C GLN A 150 4.73 -6.44 -7.88
N THR A 151 3.96 -7.21 -7.12
CA THR A 151 4.30 -7.57 -5.74
C THR A 151 5.57 -8.44 -5.69
N GLU A 152 5.67 -9.43 -6.58
CA GLU A 152 6.81 -10.34 -6.64
C GLU A 152 8.07 -9.64 -7.16
N GLU A 153 7.97 -8.80 -8.19
CA GLU A 153 9.09 -7.97 -8.67
C GLU A 153 9.62 -7.05 -7.58
N ARG A 154 8.72 -6.40 -6.83
CA ARG A 154 9.10 -5.54 -5.70
C ARG A 154 9.82 -6.34 -4.63
N ARG A 155 9.35 -7.55 -4.32
CA ARG A 155 10.00 -8.45 -3.37
C ARG A 155 11.39 -8.88 -3.86
N GLN A 156 11.52 -9.31 -5.10
CA GLN A 156 12.80 -9.70 -5.69
C GLN A 156 13.79 -8.54 -5.70
N HIS A 157 13.34 -7.32 -6.01
CA HIS A 157 14.16 -6.12 -5.91
C HIS A 157 14.69 -5.94 -4.47
N PHE A 158 13.84 -6.09 -3.46
CA PHE A 158 14.25 -6.00 -2.05
C PHE A 158 15.22 -7.13 -1.66
N ASP A 159 14.97 -8.36 -2.07
CA ASP A 159 15.83 -9.51 -1.78
C ASP A 159 17.21 -9.37 -2.43
N ASN A 160 17.26 -8.88 -3.68
CA ASN A 160 18.50 -8.57 -4.40
C ASN A 160 19.26 -7.41 -3.76
N ALA A 161 18.57 -6.35 -3.34
CA ALA A 161 19.19 -5.24 -2.61
C ALA A 161 19.81 -5.73 -1.29
N SER A 162 19.09 -6.56 -0.53
CA SER A 162 19.58 -7.17 0.70
C SER A 162 20.73 -8.14 0.48
N SER A 163 20.78 -8.88 -0.64
CA SER A 163 21.89 -9.78 -0.96
C SER A 163 23.16 -9.02 -1.33
N LEU A 164 23.05 -7.94 -2.12
CA LEU A 164 24.16 -7.05 -2.45
C LEU A 164 24.72 -6.37 -1.20
N LYS A 165 23.87 -5.85 -0.31
CA LYS A 165 24.29 -5.27 0.97
C LYS A 165 25.05 -6.28 1.84
N ARG A 166 24.57 -7.53 1.92
CA ARG A 166 25.28 -8.61 2.61
C ARG A 166 26.65 -8.91 1.99
N ALA A 167 26.76 -8.90 0.67
CA ALA A 167 28.04 -9.09 -0.02
C ALA A 167 29.03 -7.95 0.31
N LEU A 168 28.56 -6.69 0.35
CA LEU A 168 29.37 -5.53 0.74
C LEU A 168 29.91 -5.66 2.17
N VAL A 169 29.07 -6.07 3.13
CA VAL A 169 29.50 -6.32 4.52
C VAL A 169 30.58 -7.39 4.56
N LYS A 170 30.37 -8.51 3.85
CA LYS A 170 31.35 -9.60 3.78
C LYS A 170 32.68 -9.14 3.20
N SER A 171 32.67 -8.33 2.14
CA SER A 171 33.88 -7.76 1.56
C SER A 171 34.55 -6.71 2.47
N ALA A 172 33.78 -6.04 3.32
CA ALA A 172 34.31 -5.07 4.27
C ALA A 172 34.97 -5.74 5.49
N ASN A 173 34.50 -6.92 5.91
CA ASN A 173 34.96 -7.62 7.12
C ASN A 173 36.48 -7.89 7.15
N ASP A 174 37.11 -8.09 6.00
CA ASP A 174 38.55 -8.39 5.93
C ASP A 174 39.44 -7.14 5.95
N LEU A 175 38.87 -5.96 5.70
CA LEU A 175 39.61 -4.70 5.58
C LEU A 175 40.38 -4.30 6.85
N PRO A 176 39.85 -4.48 8.08
CA PRO A 176 40.59 -4.16 9.30
C PRO A 176 41.90 -4.95 9.48
N SER A 177 42.01 -6.13 8.85
CA SER A 177 43.18 -7.01 8.92
C SER A 177 44.25 -6.68 7.88
N TRP A 178 43.99 -5.76 6.95
CA TRP A 178 44.94 -5.42 5.89
C TRP A 178 46.14 -4.60 6.43
N PRO A 179 47.36 -4.91 5.98
CA PRO A 179 48.57 -4.18 6.43
C PRO A 179 48.63 -2.74 5.92
N ASP A 180 48.06 -2.44 4.74
CA ASP A 180 47.97 -1.09 4.20
C ASP A 180 46.68 -0.38 4.64
N SER A 181 46.80 0.45 5.68
CA SER A 181 45.69 1.25 6.21
C SER A 181 45.13 2.28 5.22
N ARG A 182 45.92 2.76 4.25
CA ARG A 182 45.45 3.73 3.25
C ARG A 182 44.59 3.01 2.21
N ALA A 183 45.06 1.90 1.67
CA ALA A 183 44.31 1.07 0.73
C ALA A 183 43.01 0.52 1.37
N ALA A 184 43.05 0.09 2.63
CA ALA A 184 41.86 -0.40 3.34
C ALA A 184 40.78 0.69 3.48
N LYS A 185 41.18 1.93 3.82
CA LYS A 185 40.25 3.08 3.93
C LYS A 185 39.69 3.52 2.59
N GLU A 186 40.50 3.50 1.54
CA GLU A 186 40.05 3.82 0.17
C GLU A 186 39.04 2.78 -0.33
N LYS A 187 39.32 1.49 -0.11
CA LYS A 187 38.39 0.40 -0.46
C LYS A 187 37.08 0.49 0.33
N TYR A 188 37.14 0.80 1.63
CA TYR A 188 35.94 1.02 2.45
C TYR A 188 35.10 2.20 1.95
N LYS A 189 35.72 3.32 1.56
CA LYS A 189 35.00 4.46 0.97
C LYS A 189 34.31 4.09 -0.35
N GLY A 190 34.94 3.24 -1.16
CA GLY A 190 34.32 2.67 -2.38
C GLY A 190 33.08 1.83 -2.05
N LEU A 191 33.20 0.88 -1.12
CA LEU A 191 32.07 0.06 -0.66
C LEU A 191 30.95 0.90 -0.05
N GLN A 192 31.28 1.99 0.65
CA GLN A 192 30.30 2.92 1.19
C GLN A 192 29.55 3.69 0.09
N ALA A 193 30.22 4.02 -1.03
CA ALA A 193 29.58 4.62 -2.19
C ALA A 193 28.64 3.64 -2.89
N GLU A 194 29.08 2.38 -3.05
CA GLU A 194 28.24 1.29 -3.58
C GLU A 194 27.01 1.05 -2.70
N TRP A 195 27.19 1.02 -1.37
CA TRP A 195 26.09 0.92 -0.41
C TRP A 195 25.03 2.03 -0.59
N LYS A 196 25.48 3.29 -0.71
CA LYS A 196 24.59 4.44 -0.93
C LYS A 196 23.84 4.37 -2.25
N GLY A 197 24.39 3.66 -3.24
CA GLY A 197 23.74 3.42 -4.53
C GLY A 197 22.60 2.39 -4.46
N ILE A 198 22.64 1.46 -3.49
CA ILE A 198 21.62 0.43 -3.32
C ILE A 198 20.43 0.99 -2.53
N ARG A 199 19.29 1.17 -3.21
CA ARG A 199 18.04 1.59 -2.58
C ARG A 199 17.23 0.38 -2.10
N GLY A 200 16.69 0.46 -0.88
CA GLY A 200 15.86 -0.59 -0.29
C GLY A 200 16.65 -1.80 0.24
N GLY A 201 15.95 -2.73 0.88
CA GLY A 201 16.47 -3.96 1.50
C GLY A 201 16.44 -3.86 3.02
N ASP A 202 15.79 -4.81 3.69
CA ASP A 202 15.63 -4.85 5.15
C ASP A 202 16.24 -6.14 5.75
N PRO A 203 16.83 -6.13 6.97
CA PRO A 203 16.95 -5.00 7.89
C PRO A 203 18.12 -4.08 7.52
N ASP A 204 17.82 -2.93 6.92
CA ASP A 204 18.85 -1.97 6.49
C ASP A 204 19.67 -1.55 7.72
N SER A 205 19.02 -1.47 8.88
CA SER A 205 19.66 -1.10 10.15
C SER A 205 20.68 -2.13 10.67
N GLN A 206 20.43 -3.43 10.55
CA GLN A 206 21.35 -4.44 11.11
C GLN A 206 22.62 -4.54 10.25
N LEU A 207 22.45 -4.73 8.94
CA LEU A 207 23.57 -4.81 8.01
C LEU A 207 24.34 -3.50 7.97
N TRP A 208 23.66 -2.35 8.11
CA TRP A 208 24.32 -1.05 8.23
C TRP A 208 25.14 -0.92 9.51
N ASN A 209 24.63 -1.39 10.65
CA ASN A 209 25.38 -1.35 11.91
C ASN A 209 26.65 -2.20 11.84
N GLU A 210 26.56 -3.38 11.25
CA GLU A 210 27.74 -4.23 10.97
C GLU A 210 28.73 -3.49 10.06
N PHE A 211 28.25 -2.98 8.92
CA PHE A 211 29.08 -2.23 7.97
C PHE A 211 29.76 -1.01 8.60
N ARG A 212 29.04 -0.28 9.45
CA ARG A 212 29.53 0.90 10.16
C ARG A 212 30.58 0.53 11.19
N SER A 213 30.37 -0.55 11.95
CA SER A 213 31.33 -1.00 12.98
C SER A 213 32.72 -1.30 12.38
N ILE A 214 32.76 -1.87 11.17
CA ILE A 214 33.99 -2.11 10.41
C ILE A 214 34.68 -0.79 10.05
N GLY A 215 33.90 0.20 9.61
CA GLY A 215 34.39 1.56 9.35
C GLY A 215 34.98 2.18 10.60
N ASP A 216 34.26 2.12 11.73
CA ASP A 216 34.73 2.66 13.00
C ASP A 216 36.08 2.02 13.42
N GLN A 217 36.27 0.72 13.21
CA GLN A 217 37.57 0.05 13.45
C GLN A 217 38.69 0.57 12.53
N LEU A 218 38.41 0.79 11.24
CA LEU A 218 39.39 1.30 10.27
C LEU A 218 39.80 2.76 10.53
N PHE A 219 38.86 3.59 10.98
CA PHE A 219 39.08 5.02 11.20
C PHE A 219 39.46 5.38 12.65
N ALA A 220 39.24 4.50 13.64
CA ALA A 220 39.67 4.71 15.04
C ALA A 220 41.18 5.00 15.15
N LYS A 221 42.02 4.29 14.39
CA LYS A 221 43.48 4.53 14.34
C LYS A 221 43.86 5.87 13.67
N SER A 222 42.96 6.44 12.86
CA SER A 222 43.15 7.72 12.16
C SER A 222 42.79 8.91 13.04
N ASN A 223 41.68 8.80 13.77
CA ASN A 223 41.18 9.87 14.64
C ASN A 223 42.11 10.09 15.84
N ALA A 224 42.73 9.04 16.38
CA ALA A 224 43.76 9.18 17.42
C ALA A 224 44.97 10.00 16.91
N ARG A 225 45.50 9.67 15.72
CA ARG A 225 46.64 10.40 15.11
C ARG A 225 46.29 11.82 14.66
N GLN A 226 45.05 12.08 14.24
CA GLN A 226 44.60 13.43 13.89
C GLN A 226 44.34 14.30 15.12
N ASN A 227 43.87 13.73 16.24
CA ASN A 227 43.68 14.48 17.48
C ASN A 227 45.03 14.86 18.12
N ASP A 228 46.03 13.97 18.01
CA ASP A 228 47.41 14.26 18.43
C ASP A 228 48.07 15.37 17.58
N ASN A 229 47.74 15.47 16.29
CA ASN A 229 48.22 16.53 15.41
C ASN A 229 47.39 17.83 15.53
N ALA A 230 46.09 17.76 15.85
CA ALA A 230 45.22 18.90 16.10
C ALA A 230 45.56 19.63 17.41
N ASN A 231 46.06 18.91 18.41
CA ASN A 231 46.61 19.49 19.64
C ASN A 231 47.97 20.19 19.45
N ASN A 232 48.59 20.07 18.27
CA ASN A 232 49.91 20.65 17.96
C ASN A 232 49.92 21.56 16.71
N ALA A 233 48.77 21.84 16.10
CA ALA A 233 48.62 22.80 15.00
C ALA A 233 48.10 24.16 15.54
N PRO A 234 48.47 25.31 14.94
CA PRO A 234 47.98 26.61 15.40
C PRO A 234 46.45 26.63 15.32
N THR A 235 45.82 26.95 16.44
CA THR A 235 44.38 26.91 16.66
C THR A 235 43.62 27.59 15.53
N SER A 236 42.62 26.88 14.99
CA SER A 236 41.71 27.40 13.96
C SER A 236 41.15 28.77 14.35
N PRO A 237 41.06 29.76 13.44
CA PRO A 237 40.59 31.11 13.75
C PRO A 237 39.25 31.13 14.49
N HIS A 238 38.37 30.17 14.19
CA HIS A 238 37.03 30.08 14.77
C HIS A 238 37.02 29.70 16.27
N SER A 239 37.94 28.84 16.73
CA SER A 239 38.03 28.50 18.17
C SER A 239 38.58 29.66 19.00
N SER A 240 39.51 30.44 18.43
CA SER A 240 40.05 31.65 19.06
C SER A 240 39.01 32.77 19.22
N GLU A 241 37.99 32.81 18.34
CA GLU A 241 36.91 33.81 18.39
C GLU A 241 35.85 33.45 19.43
N LEU A 242 35.50 32.16 19.57
CA LEU A 242 34.60 31.68 20.62
C LEU A 242 35.20 31.91 22.01
N GLU A 243 36.50 31.64 22.20
CA GLU A 243 37.15 31.88 23.49
C GLU A 243 37.18 33.38 23.84
N ARG A 244 37.35 34.27 22.86
CA ARG A 244 37.22 35.73 23.09
C ARG A 244 35.80 36.13 23.47
N LEU A 245 34.79 35.52 22.87
CA LEU A 245 33.39 35.79 23.22
C LEU A 245 33.11 35.41 24.69
N GLU A 246 33.53 34.21 25.10
CA GLU A 246 33.37 33.73 26.48
C GLU A 246 34.10 34.62 27.50
N LEU A 247 35.35 34.99 27.22
CA LEU A 247 36.13 35.87 28.09
C LEU A 247 35.47 37.25 28.23
N THR A 248 34.90 37.78 27.15
CA THR A 248 34.17 39.06 27.15
C THR A 248 32.90 38.97 27.99
N SER A 249 32.14 37.89 27.87
CA SER A 249 30.94 37.68 28.69
C SER A 249 31.28 37.56 30.18
N LYS A 250 32.29 36.75 30.53
CA LYS A 250 32.75 36.61 31.92
C LYS A 250 33.26 37.93 32.50
N MET A 251 33.98 38.74 31.72
CA MET A 251 34.43 40.05 32.20
C MET A 251 33.27 41.03 32.43
N LYS A 252 32.23 40.99 31.60
CA LYS A 252 30.99 41.78 31.81
C LYS A 252 30.23 41.34 33.06
N GLU A 253 30.13 40.03 33.31
CA GLU A 253 29.51 39.50 34.52
C GLU A 253 30.27 39.95 35.78
N LEU A 254 31.61 39.92 35.74
CA LEU A 254 32.42 40.45 36.83
C LEU A 254 32.20 41.95 37.03
N ALA A 255 32.08 42.73 35.94
CA ALA A 255 31.79 44.16 36.00
C ALA A 255 30.38 44.46 36.57
N LEU A 256 29.43 43.53 36.47
CA LEU A 256 28.08 43.63 37.02
C LEU A 256 27.99 43.15 38.49
N SER A 257 29.00 42.47 39.01
CA SER A 257 29.04 41.94 40.38
C SER A 257 29.01 43.05 41.45
N ASP A 258 28.22 42.84 42.51
CA ASP A 258 28.08 43.74 43.67
C ASP A 258 29.29 43.72 44.62
N ASP A 259 30.14 42.68 44.54
CA ASP A 259 31.45 42.60 45.21
C ASP A 259 32.59 42.52 44.18
N PRO A 260 33.22 43.66 43.83
CA PRO A 260 34.31 43.68 42.85
C PRO A 260 35.66 43.28 43.47
N LYS A 261 35.87 43.50 44.78
CA LYS A 261 37.18 43.30 45.44
C LYS A 261 37.55 41.83 45.53
N SER A 262 36.60 40.98 45.93
CA SER A 262 36.80 39.53 46.03
C SER A 262 37.15 38.89 44.68
N LYS A 263 36.64 39.46 43.58
CA LYS A 263 36.81 38.92 42.22
C LYS A 263 38.01 39.50 41.45
N THR A 264 38.85 40.29 42.10
CA THR A 264 40.06 40.88 41.48
C THR A 264 41.04 39.83 40.96
N ALA A 265 41.21 38.71 41.69
CA ALA A 265 42.05 37.60 41.25
C ALA A 265 41.51 36.91 39.98
N GLU A 266 40.19 36.83 39.83
CA GLU A 266 39.53 36.26 38.65
C GLU A 266 39.64 37.19 37.44
N ALA A 267 39.44 38.50 37.63
CA ALA A 267 39.64 39.50 36.58
C ALA A 267 41.08 39.50 36.04
N ILE A 268 42.09 39.39 36.91
CA ILE A 268 43.51 39.31 36.50
C ILE A 268 43.77 38.03 35.71
N LYS A 269 43.15 36.90 36.07
CA LYS A 269 43.24 35.64 35.32
C LYS A 269 42.64 35.77 33.93
N LEU A 270 41.44 36.37 33.81
CA LEU A 270 40.80 36.64 32.52
C LEU A 270 41.65 37.54 31.62
N GLN A 271 42.26 38.60 32.19
CA GLN A 271 43.14 39.48 31.45
C GLN A 271 44.41 38.77 30.94
N LYS A 272 45.02 37.89 31.76
CA LYS A 272 46.16 37.08 31.33
C LYS A 272 45.77 36.12 30.19
N ARG A 273 44.61 35.48 30.30
CA ARG A 273 44.10 34.58 29.26
C ARG A 273 43.82 35.33 27.96
N TRP A 274 43.21 36.51 28.04
CA TRP A 274 42.99 37.39 26.89
C TRP A 274 44.29 37.77 26.18
N LYS A 275 45.33 38.17 26.93
CA LYS A 275 46.65 38.53 26.37
C LYS A 275 47.39 37.35 25.74
N SER A 276 47.11 36.12 26.18
CA SER A 276 47.72 34.91 25.61
C SER A 276 47.13 34.50 24.26
N LEU A 277 45.97 35.04 23.87
CA LEU A 277 45.36 34.80 22.57
C LEU A 277 46.01 35.69 21.51
N ALA A 278 46.68 35.08 20.52
CA ALA A 278 47.36 35.78 19.43
C ALA A 278 46.40 36.74 18.69
N ALA A 279 46.83 37.98 18.46
CA ALA A 279 45.99 39.01 17.83
C ALA A 279 45.51 38.56 16.44
N THR A 280 44.19 38.54 16.22
CA THR A 280 43.59 38.24 14.91
C THR A 280 42.95 39.50 14.33
N ASN A 281 43.23 39.79 13.05
CA ASN A 281 42.71 40.95 12.31
C ASN A 281 41.29 40.74 11.76
N SER A 282 40.38 40.13 12.53
CA SER A 282 38.96 40.04 12.15
C SER A 282 38.17 41.19 12.77
N ASN A 283 37.23 41.77 12.02
CA ASN A 283 36.36 42.86 12.51
C ASN A 283 35.59 42.46 13.79
N LEU A 284 35.24 41.18 13.90
CA LEU A 284 34.59 40.61 15.09
C LEU A 284 35.54 40.61 16.30
N SER A 285 36.79 40.22 16.12
CA SER A 285 37.83 40.23 17.16
C SER A 285 38.14 41.64 17.67
N VAL A 286 38.19 42.63 16.77
CA VAL A 286 38.36 44.05 17.13
C VAL A 286 37.17 44.55 17.96
N GLY A 287 35.94 44.17 17.59
CA GLY A 287 34.73 44.47 18.34
C GLY A 287 34.73 43.86 19.74
N LEU A 288 35.09 42.57 19.85
CA LEU A 288 35.20 41.87 21.15
C LEU A 288 36.28 42.48 22.04
N ALA A 289 37.44 42.86 21.47
CA ALA A 289 38.50 43.52 22.21
C ALA A 289 38.06 44.87 22.81
N ARG A 290 37.25 45.64 22.09
CA ARG A 290 36.66 46.88 22.60
C ARG A 290 35.70 46.61 23.76
N GLN A 291 34.84 45.61 23.62
CA GLN A 291 33.87 45.24 24.66
C GLN A 291 34.55 44.68 25.92
N PHE A 292 35.60 43.87 25.75
CA PHE A 292 36.39 43.33 26.86
C PHE A 292 37.05 44.47 27.66
N ARG A 293 37.73 45.42 26.98
CA ARG A 293 38.34 46.58 27.65
C ARG A 293 37.34 47.46 28.38
N GLN A 294 36.16 47.68 27.79
CA GLN A 294 35.10 48.45 28.44
C GLN A 294 34.60 47.77 29.72
N ALA A 295 34.46 46.44 29.71
CA ALA A 295 34.10 45.68 30.90
C ALA A 295 35.23 45.69 31.96
N GLU A 296 36.50 45.62 31.53
CA GLU A 296 37.64 45.79 32.44
C GLU A 296 37.64 47.17 33.12
N GLU A 297 37.42 48.23 32.36
CA GLU A 297 37.39 49.60 32.88
C GLU A 297 36.26 49.78 33.90
N GLN A 298 35.06 49.27 33.60
CA GLN A 298 33.92 49.29 34.53
C GLN A 298 34.21 48.52 35.81
N PHE A 299 34.81 47.33 35.70
CA PHE A 299 35.18 46.51 36.85
C PHE A 299 36.20 47.24 37.73
N TRP A 300 37.30 47.74 37.16
CA TRP A 300 38.35 48.41 37.92
C TRP A 300 37.92 49.78 38.47
N ALA A 301 37.02 50.49 37.78
CA ALA A 301 36.38 51.69 38.31
C ALA A 301 35.57 51.38 39.57
N LYS A 302 34.78 50.29 39.55
CA LYS A 302 34.02 49.81 40.72
C LYS A 302 34.94 49.38 41.86
N VAL A 303 36.01 48.62 41.59
CA VAL A 303 37.02 48.25 42.59
C VAL A 303 37.62 49.50 43.25
N LYS A 304 37.88 50.56 42.48
CA LYS A 304 38.46 51.82 42.98
C LYS A 304 37.45 52.69 43.76
N SER A 305 36.15 52.60 43.45
CA SER A 305 35.09 53.33 44.14
C SER A 305 34.50 52.61 45.36
N SER A 306 34.75 51.30 45.54
CA SER A 306 34.27 50.55 46.70
C SER A 306 34.99 51.01 48.00
N PRO A 307 34.26 51.50 49.03
CA PRO A 307 34.85 51.92 50.30
C PRO A 307 35.63 50.78 50.97
N ARG A 308 36.64 51.15 51.78
CA ARG A 308 37.60 50.21 52.40
C ARG A 308 36.90 49.08 53.14
#